data_AF-A0A6J6IVA0-F1
#
_entry.id   AF-A0A6J6IVA0-F1
#
_cell.length_a   1.000
_cell.length_b   1.000
_cell.length_c   1.000
_cell.angle_alpha   90.00
_cell.angle_beta   90.00
_cell.angle_gamma   90.00
#
_symmetry.space_group_name_H-M   'P 1'
#
loop_
_entity.id
_entity.type
_entity.pdbx_description
1 polymer ?
#
loop_
_entity_poly.entity_id
_entity_poly.type
_entity_poly.pdbx_seq_one_letter_code
_entity_poly.pdbx_strand_id
1 'polypeptide(L)'
;MKKSLVLFVVAALSCVLPSAHAHSELVSSNPSASTYVEELPEQIELEFNEELLNLGSGNSVSIVGPSGEDLGMGETSTEGTRVTRLLNTTSELGAFEVKYRVASADGHILNGSFTFNLTETAVVTSENEKTTDSESGSNLPVTLVTLILGGAVVLLVGFGIRSRKRRITSTD
;
A
#
# COMPACT_ATOMS: atom_id res chain seq x y z
N MET A 1 -0.45 -27.24 -44.55
CA MET A 1 -0.11 -27.85 -43.24
C MET A 1 1.09 -27.17 -42.59
N LYS A 2 2.27 -27.13 -43.22
CA LYS A 2 3.51 -26.49 -42.70
C LYS A 2 3.35 -25.04 -42.23
N LYS A 3 2.64 -24.22 -43.03
CA LYS A 3 2.42 -22.78 -42.75
C LYS A 3 1.52 -22.53 -41.53
N SER A 4 0.57 -23.43 -41.28
CA SER A 4 -0.33 -23.33 -40.12
C SER A 4 0.37 -23.73 -38.83
N LEU A 5 1.32 -24.67 -38.91
CA LEU A 5 2.16 -25.07 -37.78
C LEU A 5 3.07 -23.91 -37.34
N VAL A 6 3.70 -23.21 -38.28
CA VAL A 6 4.55 -22.05 -37.99
C VAL A 6 3.75 -20.92 -37.32
N LEU A 7 2.54 -20.63 -37.82
CA LEU A 7 1.70 -19.59 -37.25
C LEU A 7 1.27 -19.92 -35.81
N PHE A 8 0.96 -21.19 -35.54
CA PHE A 8 0.58 -21.65 -34.21
C PHE A 8 1.75 -21.62 -33.23
N VAL A 9 2.95 -21.98 -33.67
CA VAL A 9 4.18 -21.92 -32.83
C VAL A 9 4.53 -20.48 -32.47
N VAL A 10 4.43 -19.53 -33.41
CA VAL A 10 4.68 -18.10 -33.13
C VAL A 10 3.64 -17.53 -32.16
N ALA A 11 2.35 -17.87 -32.34
CA ALA A 11 1.30 -17.45 -31.43
C ALA A 11 1.47 -18.03 -30.02
N ALA A 12 1.87 -19.30 -29.91
CA ALA A 12 2.15 -19.95 -28.62
C ALA A 12 3.36 -19.31 -27.91
N LEU A 13 4.40 -18.89 -28.66
CA LEU A 13 5.57 -18.23 -28.08
C LEU A 13 5.28 -16.80 -27.59
N SER A 14 4.26 -16.14 -28.17
CA SER A 14 3.89 -14.76 -27.83
C SER A 14 3.23 -14.64 -26.44
N CYS A 15 2.71 -15.75 -25.90
CA CYS A 15 1.96 -15.75 -24.65
C CYS A 15 2.84 -15.92 -23.40
N VAL A 16 4.17 -16.05 -23.57
CA VAL A 16 5.13 -16.34 -22.47
C VAL A 16 6.13 -15.20 -22.27
N LEU A 17 5.84 -13.99 -22.77
CA LEU A 17 6.74 -12.86 -22.55
C LEU A 17 6.60 -12.37 -21.10
N PRO A 18 7.69 -12.37 -20.29
CA PRO A 18 7.67 -11.71 -18.99
C PRO A 18 7.43 -10.20 -19.18
N SER A 19 6.73 -9.59 -18.23
CA SER A 19 6.63 -8.13 -18.18
C SER A 19 8.03 -7.54 -18.06
N ALA A 20 8.48 -6.82 -19.08
CA ALA A 20 9.67 -6.00 -18.97
C ALA A 20 9.30 -4.72 -18.21
N HIS A 21 9.74 -4.58 -16.96
CA HIS A 21 9.72 -3.29 -16.28
C HIS A 21 10.77 -2.41 -16.96
N ALA A 22 10.34 -1.29 -17.53
CA ALA A 22 11.24 -0.43 -18.30
C ALA A 22 12.07 0.50 -17.40
N HIS A 23 11.62 0.76 -16.17
CA HIS A 23 12.20 1.77 -15.28
C HIS A 23 12.28 1.24 -13.85
N SER A 24 13.37 1.59 -13.18
CA SER A 24 13.47 1.53 -11.73
C SER A 24 12.40 2.41 -11.06
N GLU A 25 11.83 1.91 -9.96
CA GLU A 25 10.84 2.62 -9.14
C GLU A 25 10.98 2.25 -7.67
N LEU A 26 10.54 3.16 -6.79
CA LEU A 26 10.40 2.86 -5.36
C LEU A 26 9.18 1.96 -5.15
N VAL A 27 9.40 0.77 -4.58
CA VAL A 27 8.37 -0.26 -4.33
C VAL A 27 7.81 -0.15 -2.92
N SER A 28 8.68 0.06 -1.94
CA SER A 28 8.27 0.15 -0.54
C SER A 28 9.15 1.11 0.26
N SER A 29 8.61 1.63 1.35
CA SER A 29 9.37 2.46 2.30
C SER A 29 8.92 2.20 3.73
N ASN A 30 9.88 2.31 4.65
CA ASN A 30 9.64 2.32 6.09
C ASN A 30 10.23 3.61 6.69
N PRO A 31 9.40 4.52 7.23
CA PRO A 31 7.94 4.52 7.22
C PRO A 31 7.34 4.61 5.82
N SER A 32 6.10 4.12 5.67
CA SER A 32 5.39 4.19 4.39
C SER A 32 4.97 5.62 4.06
N ALA A 33 4.95 5.95 2.77
CA ALA A 33 4.49 7.25 2.31
C ALA A 33 3.07 7.58 2.80
N SER A 34 2.87 8.84 3.20
CA SER A 34 1.62 9.41 3.70
C SER A 34 1.06 8.71 4.95
N THR A 35 1.88 7.99 5.71
CA THR A 35 1.47 7.38 6.98
C THR A 35 1.65 8.34 8.17
N TYR A 36 0.95 8.03 9.25
CA TYR A 36 1.19 8.60 10.58
C TYR A 36 1.89 7.55 11.44
N VAL A 37 2.97 7.92 12.09
CA VAL A 37 3.72 7.09 13.05
C VAL A 37 3.72 7.77 14.41
N GLU A 38 3.69 6.98 15.48
CA GLU A 38 3.75 7.48 16.85
C GLU A 38 5.19 7.51 17.39
N GLU A 39 6.11 6.78 16.73
CA GLU A 39 7.52 6.69 17.08
C GLU A 39 8.37 6.78 15.82
N LEU A 40 9.48 7.52 15.91
CA LEU A 40 10.44 7.62 14.82
C LEU A 40 11.29 6.34 14.78
N PRO A 41 11.41 5.64 13.63
CA PRO A 41 12.28 4.48 13.54
C PRO A 41 13.75 4.89 13.68
N GLU A 42 14.62 3.95 14.00
CA GLU A 42 16.08 4.17 14.06
C GLU A 42 16.68 4.49 12.67
N GLN A 43 15.99 4.10 11.59
CA GLN A 43 16.42 4.29 10.22
C GLN A 43 15.23 4.43 9.26
N ILE A 44 15.45 5.15 8.16
CA ILE A 44 14.63 5.03 6.95
C ILE A 44 15.17 3.89 6.11
N GLU A 45 14.27 3.05 5.61
CA GLU A 45 14.57 2.04 4.60
C GLU A 45 13.69 2.26 3.37
N LEU A 46 14.31 2.26 2.20
CA LEU A 46 13.63 2.37 0.91
C LEU A 46 14.01 1.15 0.05
N GLU A 47 13.01 0.52 -0.56
CA GLU A 47 13.17 -0.66 -1.41
C GLU A 47 12.73 -0.36 -2.84
N PHE A 48 13.56 -0.76 -3.79
CA PHE A 48 13.33 -0.57 -5.22
C PHE A 48 13.05 -1.91 -5.91
N ASN A 49 12.48 -1.86 -7.12
CA ASN A 49 12.18 -3.04 -7.93
C ASN A 49 13.42 -3.62 -8.64
N GLU A 50 14.55 -2.92 -8.62
CA GLU A 50 15.79 -3.32 -9.27
C GLU A 50 16.99 -3.14 -8.34
N GLU A 51 18.09 -3.83 -8.65
CA GLU A 51 19.35 -3.67 -7.92
C GLU A 51 19.88 -2.25 -8.07
N LEU A 52 20.45 -1.73 -6.98
CA LEU A 52 21.08 -0.43 -6.94
C LEU A 52 22.59 -0.56 -7.10
N LEU A 53 23.18 0.38 -7.84
CA LEU A 53 24.63 0.53 -7.89
C LEU A 53 25.12 1.08 -6.55
N ASN A 54 26.09 0.39 -5.93
CA ASN A 54 26.73 0.88 -4.72
C ASN A 54 27.78 1.95 -5.08
N LEU A 55 27.38 3.21 -5.01
CA LEU A 55 28.21 4.37 -5.35
C LEU A 55 28.77 5.09 -4.11
N GLY A 56 28.75 4.44 -2.94
CA GLY A 56 29.05 5.10 -1.67
C GLY A 56 28.18 6.35 -1.49
N SER A 57 28.81 7.50 -1.25
CA SER A 57 28.13 8.80 -1.08
C SER A 57 27.42 9.33 -2.34
N GLY A 58 27.49 8.62 -3.48
CA GLY A 58 26.73 8.95 -4.69
C GLY A 58 25.22 8.70 -4.56
N ASN A 59 24.82 7.71 -3.74
CA ASN A 59 23.44 7.51 -3.33
C ASN A 59 23.17 8.31 -2.04
N SER A 60 22.03 8.97 -1.96
CA SER A 60 21.71 9.84 -0.83
C SER A 60 20.24 9.74 -0.44
N VAL A 61 19.99 9.72 0.86
CA VAL A 61 18.67 9.88 1.46
C VAL A 61 18.77 10.97 2.53
N SER A 62 17.89 11.97 2.47
CA SER A 62 17.76 13.02 3.48
C SER A 62 16.35 13.05 4.06
N ILE A 63 16.23 13.41 5.33
CA ILE A 63 14.99 13.37 6.09
C ILE A 63 14.79 14.74 6.74
N VAL A 64 14.03 15.58 6.07
CA VAL A 64 13.82 16.97 6.46
C VAL A 64 12.62 17.06 7.40
N GLY A 65 12.85 17.49 8.63
CA GLY A 65 11.81 17.69 9.63
C GLY A 65 11.00 18.99 9.44
N PRO A 66 9.97 19.21 10.27
CA PRO A 66 9.14 20.41 10.26
C PRO A 66 9.92 21.73 10.39
N SER A 67 11.04 21.73 11.12
CA SER A 67 11.94 22.89 11.24
C SER A 67 12.83 23.16 10.02
N GLY A 68 12.87 22.21 9.07
CA GLY A 68 13.77 22.25 7.91
C GLY A 68 15.14 21.61 8.15
N GLU A 69 15.38 21.05 9.34
CA GLU A 69 16.61 20.33 9.67
C GLU A 69 16.61 18.90 9.09
N ASP A 70 17.76 18.43 8.60
CA ASP A 70 17.94 17.04 8.16
C ASP A 70 18.32 16.16 9.36
N LEU A 71 17.49 15.16 9.65
CA LEU A 71 17.71 14.19 10.73
C LEU A 71 18.58 13.00 10.33
N GLY A 72 19.00 12.91 9.07
CA GLY A 72 19.81 11.80 8.60
C GLY A 72 21.22 11.78 9.21
N MET A 73 21.59 10.67 9.85
CA MET A 73 22.93 10.43 10.41
C MET A 73 23.83 9.65 9.47
N GLY A 74 25.14 9.88 9.56
CA GLY A 74 26.16 9.05 8.92
C GLY A 74 26.12 9.10 7.40
N GLU A 75 26.51 7.99 6.75
CA GLU A 75 26.38 7.80 5.30
C GLU A 75 25.15 6.94 4.98
N THR A 76 24.69 7.07 3.73
CA THR A 76 23.63 6.22 3.20
C THR A 76 24.22 4.85 2.84
N SER A 77 23.59 3.76 3.30
CA SER A 77 24.00 2.40 2.94
C SER A 77 23.16 1.88 1.78
N THR A 78 23.77 1.14 0.86
CA THR A 78 23.09 0.51 -0.29
C THR A 78 23.42 -0.98 -0.32
N GLU A 79 22.40 -1.83 -0.30
CA GLU A 79 22.53 -3.28 -0.35
C GLU A 79 21.43 -3.90 -1.23
N GLY A 80 21.85 -4.50 -2.36
CA GLY A 80 20.91 -5.07 -3.33
C GLY A 80 19.93 -4.03 -3.84
N THR A 81 18.64 -4.23 -3.56
CA THR A 81 17.55 -3.33 -3.94
C THR A 81 17.20 -2.30 -2.86
N ARG A 82 17.91 -2.27 -1.73
CA ARG A 82 17.60 -1.43 -0.57
C ARG A 82 18.61 -0.33 -0.37
N VAL A 83 18.11 0.81 0.09
CA VAL A 83 18.91 1.92 0.59
C VAL A 83 18.43 2.32 1.98
N THR A 84 19.37 2.56 2.88
CA THR A 84 19.10 2.79 4.30
C THR A 84 19.82 4.04 4.78
N ARG A 85 19.15 4.80 5.64
CA ARG A 85 19.69 6.00 6.28
C ARG A 85 19.33 6.03 7.76
N LEU A 86 20.33 6.08 8.63
CA LEU A 86 20.12 6.19 10.08
C LEU A 86 19.51 7.55 10.43
N LEU A 87 18.73 7.58 11.50
CA LEU A 87 18.03 8.78 11.97
C LEU A 87 18.51 9.22 13.36
N ASN A 88 18.69 10.53 13.51
CA ASN A 88 18.83 11.16 14.81
C ASN A 88 17.48 11.16 15.53
N THR A 89 17.50 11.08 16.86
CA THR A 89 16.29 11.26 17.66
C THR A 89 15.80 12.71 17.56
N THR A 90 14.49 12.89 17.51
CA THR A 90 13.86 14.22 17.55
C THR A 90 12.64 14.21 18.46
N SER A 91 12.23 15.39 18.93
CA SER A 91 10.94 15.61 19.60
C SER A 91 10.00 16.47 18.75
N GLU A 92 10.39 16.79 17.52
CA GLU A 92 9.55 17.54 16.58
C GLU A 92 8.40 16.66 16.08
N LEU A 93 7.17 17.13 16.24
CA LEU A 93 5.98 16.49 15.69
C LEU A 93 5.57 17.15 14.38
N GLY A 94 4.93 16.39 13.51
CA GLY A 94 4.40 16.87 12.23
C GLY A 94 4.99 16.15 11.03
N ALA A 95 5.02 16.85 9.89
CA ALA A 95 5.40 16.28 8.60
C ALA A 95 6.92 16.21 8.43
N PHE A 96 7.42 15.02 8.07
CA PHE A 96 8.80 14.74 7.70
C PHE A 96 8.87 14.41 6.21
N GLU A 97 9.72 15.12 5.47
CA GLU A 97 9.95 14.88 4.05
C GLU A 97 11.20 14.03 3.83
N VAL A 98 11.02 12.83 3.29
CA VAL A 98 12.11 11.95 2.86
C VAL A 98 12.41 12.26 1.40
N LYS A 99 13.65 12.62 1.08
CA LYS A 99 14.16 12.81 -0.28
C LYS A 99 15.21 11.77 -0.57
N TYR A 100 15.19 11.21 -1.77
CA TYR A 100 16.19 10.24 -2.18
C TYR A 100 16.70 10.52 -3.59
N ARG A 101 17.96 10.14 -3.79
CA ARG A 101 18.64 10.05 -5.07
C ARG A 101 19.44 8.76 -5.10
N VAL A 102 19.10 7.84 -6.00
CA VAL A 102 19.75 6.53 -6.12
C VAL A 102 20.09 6.21 -7.57
N ALA A 103 21.14 5.43 -7.79
CA ALA A 103 21.50 4.91 -9.09
C ALA A 103 21.11 3.43 -9.20
N SER A 104 20.31 3.08 -10.19
CA SER A 104 19.90 1.71 -10.49
C SER A 104 20.92 1.00 -11.39
N ALA A 105 20.92 -0.34 -11.36
CA ALA A 105 21.82 -1.17 -12.16
C ALA A 105 21.62 -1.00 -13.68
N ASP A 106 20.46 -0.50 -14.10
CA ASP A 106 20.17 -0.14 -15.50
C ASP A 106 20.88 1.16 -15.97
N GLY A 107 21.53 1.88 -15.04
CA GLY A 107 22.32 3.08 -15.32
C GLY A 107 21.56 4.40 -15.16
N HIS A 108 20.30 4.38 -14.73
CA HIS A 108 19.52 5.59 -14.48
C HIS A 108 19.67 6.11 -13.05
N ILE A 109 19.47 7.42 -12.88
CA ILE A 109 19.35 8.05 -11.56
C ILE A 109 17.87 8.27 -11.27
N LEU A 110 17.40 7.67 -10.17
CA LEU A 110 16.09 7.95 -9.60
C LEU A 110 16.20 9.07 -8.59
N ASN A 111 15.29 10.04 -8.70
CA ASN A 111 15.07 11.05 -7.67
C ASN A 111 13.61 11.02 -7.28
N GLY A 112 13.32 11.17 -6.00
CA GLY A 112 11.96 11.27 -5.51
C GLY A 112 11.89 11.81 -4.10
N SER A 113 10.67 12.11 -3.68
CA SER A 113 10.38 12.44 -2.30
C SER A 113 8.99 11.96 -1.89
N PHE A 114 8.82 11.76 -0.59
CA PHE A 114 7.52 11.50 0.02
C PHE A 114 7.51 12.03 1.45
N THR A 115 6.34 12.07 2.07
CA THR A 115 6.15 12.58 3.43
C THR A 115 5.55 11.51 4.32
N PHE A 116 5.99 11.44 5.58
CA PHE A 116 5.28 10.78 6.67
C PHE A 116 5.04 11.78 7.81
N ASN A 117 4.13 11.48 8.73
CA ASN A 117 3.85 12.35 9.88
C ASN A 117 4.22 11.64 11.18
N LEU A 118 4.97 12.30 12.06
CA LEU A 118 5.16 11.88 13.44
C LEU A 118 4.12 12.56 14.33
N THR A 119 3.34 11.76 15.06
CA THR A 119 2.32 12.22 15.99
C THR A 119 2.69 11.83 17.41
N GLU A 120 2.12 12.52 18.39
CA GLU A 120 2.26 12.15 19.78
C GLU A 120 1.67 10.75 20.03
N THR A 121 2.41 9.88 20.71
CA THR A 121 1.89 8.58 21.15
C THR A 121 0.69 8.82 22.07
N ALA A 122 -0.49 8.34 21.70
CA ALA A 122 -1.64 8.42 22.57
C ALA A 122 -1.47 7.40 23.72
N VAL A 123 -1.04 7.87 24.90
CA VAL A 123 -1.03 7.04 26.11
C VAL A 123 -2.48 6.79 26.51
N VAL A 124 -3.04 5.66 26.08
CA VAL A 124 -4.33 5.19 26.60
C VAL A 124 -4.08 4.67 28.01
N THR A 125 -4.13 5.55 29.01
CA THR A 125 -4.26 5.14 30.41
C THR A 125 -5.58 4.39 30.53
N SER A 126 -5.51 3.05 30.50
CA SER A 126 -6.62 2.19 30.87
C SER A 126 -6.81 2.28 32.39
N GLU A 127 -7.37 3.39 32.85
CA GLU A 127 -7.96 3.49 34.18
C GLU A 127 -9.38 2.92 34.09
N ASN A 128 -9.49 1.59 34.15
CA ASN A 128 -10.74 0.92 34.46
C ASN A 128 -10.62 0.27 35.83
N GLU A 129 -10.65 1.10 36.87
CA GLU A 129 -10.95 0.66 38.23
C GLU A 129 -12.38 1.08 38.59
N LYS A 130 -13.34 0.15 38.42
CA LYS A 130 -14.45 -0.01 39.39
C LYS A 130 -15.10 -1.39 39.26
N THR A 131 -14.71 -2.28 40.16
CA THR A 131 -15.44 -3.49 40.55
C THR A 131 -16.62 -3.19 41.48
N THR A 132 -17.50 -4.18 41.65
CA THR A 132 -18.65 -4.39 42.57
C THR A 132 -20.02 -3.83 42.15
N ASP A 133 -21.15 -4.56 42.20
CA ASP A 133 -21.48 -5.98 42.43
C ASP A 133 -22.97 -6.21 42.03
N SER A 134 -23.27 -7.47 41.69
CA SER A 134 -24.52 -8.26 41.60
C SER A 134 -25.93 -7.65 41.78
N GLU A 135 -26.82 -8.00 40.84
CA GLU A 135 -28.10 -8.75 40.99
C GLU A 135 -28.82 -8.71 39.63
N SER A 136 -29.61 -9.65 39.12
CA SER A 136 -30.10 -10.97 39.50
C SER A 136 -31.01 -11.40 38.33
N GLY A 137 -30.98 -12.68 37.92
CA GLY A 137 -32.16 -13.29 37.28
C GLY A 137 -32.03 -13.90 35.88
N SER A 138 -32.15 -15.23 35.87
CA SER A 138 -32.74 -16.08 34.83
C SER A 138 -31.88 -16.56 33.65
N ASN A 139 -31.28 -17.74 33.86
CA ASN A 139 -30.91 -18.67 32.80
C ASN A 139 -32.17 -19.41 32.32
N LEU A 140 -32.45 -19.44 31.02
CA LEU A 140 -32.99 -20.63 30.32
C LEU A 140 -32.55 -20.59 28.83
N PRO A 141 -32.09 -21.71 28.26
CA PRO A 141 -31.57 -21.78 26.89
C PRO A 141 -32.69 -21.99 25.88
N VAL A 142 -32.68 -21.25 24.76
CA VAL A 142 -33.58 -21.49 23.63
C VAL A 142 -32.73 -21.61 22.36
N THR A 143 -32.34 -22.85 22.09
CA THR A 143 -32.16 -23.35 20.73
C THR A 143 -33.47 -23.15 19.96
N LEU A 144 -33.34 -22.95 18.64
CA LEU A 144 -34.40 -22.70 17.64
C LEU A 144 -34.76 -21.22 17.45
N VAL A 145 -34.28 -20.61 16.35
CA VAL A 145 -34.93 -19.62 15.46
C VAL A 145 -33.86 -18.75 14.76
N THR A 146 -33.31 -19.23 13.64
CA THR A 146 -32.83 -18.40 12.50
C THR A 146 -32.63 -19.27 11.26
N LEU A 147 -33.67 -20.02 10.87
CA LEU A 147 -33.73 -20.79 9.62
C LEU A 147 -34.44 -19.99 8.50
N ILE A 148 -34.12 -18.70 8.30
CA ILE A 148 -34.71 -17.91 7.22
C ILE A 148 -33.70 -16.87 6.70
N LEU A 149 -32.75 -17.30 5.86
CA LEU A 149 -32.14 -16.43 4.84
C LEU A 149 -31.59 -17.23 3.64
N GLY A 150 -32.21 -18.37 3.32
CA GLY A 150 -31.95 -19.16 2.09
C GLY A 150 -32.92 -18.86 0.94
N GLY A 151 -33.82 -17.87 1.10
CA GLY A 151 -34.92 -17.59 0.17
C GLY A 151 -34.71 -16.42 -0.80
N ALA A 152 -33.54 -15.77 -0.80
CA ALA A 152 -33.28 -14.57 -1.61
C ALA A 152 -32.72 -14.85 -3.02
N VAL A 153 -32.47 -16.11 -3.38
CA VAL A 153 -31.83 -16.47 -4.68
C VAL A 153 -32.84 -16.86 -5.77
N VAL A 154 -34.15 -16.99 -5.46
CA VAL A 154 -35.16 -17.49 -6.43
C VAL A 154 -36.07 -16.39 -7.02
N LEU A 155 -35.99 -15.14 -6.56
CA LEU A 155 -36.89 -14.06 -7.02
C LEU A 155 -36.32 -13.12 -8.10
N LEU A 156 -35.11 -13.36 -8.64
CA LEU A 156 -34.52 -12.52 -9.70
C LEU A 156 -34.71 -13.06 -11.13
N VAL A 157 -35.34 -14.22 -11.31
CA VAL A 157 -35.57 -14.83 -12.64
C VAL A 157 -37.00 -14.59 -13.18
N GLY A 158 -37.91 -14.09 -12.34
CA GLY A 158 -39.34 -13.93 -12.68
C GLY A 158 -39.76 -12.58 -13.27
N PHE A 159 -38.94 -11.52 -13.15
CA PHE A 159 -39.27 -10.19 -13.71
C PHE A 159 -38.82 -10.08 -15.17
N GLY A 160 -39.31 -11.03 -15.96
CA GLY A 160 -39.28 -10.92 -17.38
C GLY A 160 -40.12 -9.74 -17.87
N ILE A 161 -39.79 -9.34 -19.10
CA ILE A 161 -40.79 -9.47 -20.16
C ILE A 161 -42.01 -8.55 -19.94
N ARG A 162 -41.82 -7.23 -19.75
CA ARG A 162 -42.97 -6.29 -19.84
C ARG A 162 -42.71 -4.86 -20.33
N SER A 163 -41.67 -4.59 -21.13
CA SER A 163 -41.59 -3.28 -21.81
C SER A 163 -41.19 -3.37 -23.27
N ARG A 164 -41.99 -4.09 -24.06
CA ARG A 164 -42.06 -3.83 -25.51
C ARG A 164 -43.24 -2.88 -25.82
N LYS A 165 -42.90 -1.85 -26.60
CA LYS A 165 -43.73 -1.13 -27.58
C LYS A 165 -44.64 -0.03 -27.03
N ARG A 166 -44.36 1.24 -27.39
CA ARG A 166 -45.19 2.07 -28.30
C ARG A 166 -44.31 3.09 -29.07
N ARG A 167 -44.41 3.08 -30.40
CA ARG A 167 -43.97 4.12 -31.38
C ARG A 167 -45.13 5.09 -31.59
N ILE A 168 -44.87 6.41 -31.69
CA ILE A 168 -45.70 7.44 -32.38
C ILE A 168 -44.77 8.69 -32.64
N THR A 169 -44.12 8.86 -33.81
CA THR A 169 -44.39 9.74 -35.00
C THR A 169 -44.27 11.28 -34.87
N SER A 170 -43.34 11.84 -35.67
CA SER A 170 -43.31 13.06 -36.54
C SER A 170 -43.35 14.53 -36.05
N THR A 171 -42.63 15.36 -36.85
CA THR A 171 -42.59 16.84 -37.07
C THR A 171 -41.98 17.67 -35.93
N ASP A 172 -41.11 18.66 -36.14
CA ASP A 172 -40.77 19.52 -37.31
C ASP A 172 -39.32 19.35 -37.83
#